data_AF-A0A7K6TLV6-F1
#
_entry.id   AF-A0A7K6TLV6-F1
#
_cell.length_a   1.000
_cell.length_b   1.000
_cell.length_c   1.000
_cell.angle_alpha   90.00
_cell.angle_beta   90.00
_cell.angle_gamma   90.00
#
_symmetry.space_group_name_H-M   'P 1'
#
loop_
_entity.id
_entity.type
_entity.pdbx_description
1 polymer ?
#
loop_
_entity_poly.entity_id
_entity_poly.type
_entity_poly.pdbx_seq_one_letter_code
_entity_poly.pdbx_strand_id
1 'polypeptide(L)'
;QLLQRLSQATGCDRVVDVGAGQGHLSRFLAFGLGLSVTAVEGDARLAAMAERFDCELLQELAKRGVPGNEGPPRRCQKPPRHPLPPLTPRGPCHVPGHLDPGAPWGEFLLPPDPPGPGPAARNPLGGTGGQRVLVTGLHACGDLSPALLRHFARSPAVAAVASVACCYMKLSTPPQPPGCPPGYPLSAAVTALPGHALSYRAREAACHALEEFVGRLGTGSASLRVHCYRAMLESLIRAADPAQRRPRVQTVRKAHALSFPQYARLGLPRVGLDPAAVPLDSAAVGAMLEQQHKVVAFLSLVLLLAPLVETLILLDRLLYLREQGFHCALIPLFDPLFSPRNLVLVAARTPLGAVLAGLDGDEDSGEDSGEDGSEDGDSGE
;
A
#
# COMPACT_ATOMS: atom_id res chain seq x y z
N GLN A 1 -7.87 2.95 13.26
CA GLN A 1 -9.20 2.58 13.80
C GLN A 1 -9.55 1.11 13.54
N LEU A 2 -9.57 0.63 12.30
CA LEU A 2 -9.88 -0.78 11.97
C LEU A 2 -9.12 -1.81 12.83
N LEU A 3 -7.79 -1.72 12.91
CA LEU A 3 -6.98 -2.64 13.72
C LEU A 3 -7.28 -2.56 15.23
N GLN A 4 -7.66 -1.39 15.74
CA GLN A 4 -8.07 -1.23 17.14
C GLN A 4 -9.39 -1.94 17.40
N ARG A 5 -10.36 -1.84 16.47
CA ARG A 5 -11.63 -2.56 16.55
C ARG A 5 -11.42 -4.08 16.46
N LEU A 6 -10.52 -4.54 15.60
CA LEU A 6 -10.10 -5.94 15.55
C LEU A 6 -9.47 -6.39 16.89
N SER A 7 -8.62 -5.56 17.49
CA SER A 7 -8.04 -5.79 18.82
C SER A 7 -9.12 -6.01 19.87
N GLN A 8 -10.10 -5.11 19.93
CA GLN A 8 -11.21 -5.17 20.88
C GLN A 8 -12.11 -6.40 20.64
N ALA A 9 -12.50 -6.65 19.38
CA ALA A 9 -13.40 -7.75 19.03
C ALA A 9 -12.78 -9.14 19.26
N THR A 10 -11.45 -9.24 19.18
CA THR A 10 -10.72 -10.51 19.37
C THR A 10 -10.08 -10.63 20.75
N GLY A 11 -10.03 -9.54 21.54
CA GLY A 11 -9.28 -9.47 22.80
C GLY A 11 -7.77 -9.68 22.58
N CYS A 12 -7.22 -9.21 21.45
CA CYS A 12 -5.86 -9.48 21.02
C CYS A 12 -5.08 -8.20 20.73
N ASP A 13 -4.19 -7.83 21.64
CA ASP A 13 -3.41 -6.59 21.53
C ASP A 13 -2.05 -6.77 20.84
N ARG A 14 -1.70 -8.02 20.45
CA ARG A 14 -0.48 -8.30 19.69
C ARG A 14 -0.75 -8.16 18.19
N VAL A 15 0.06 -7.35 17.52
CA VAL A 15 -0.01 -7.13 16.07
C VAL A 15 1.32 -7.52 15.43
N VAL A 16 1.24 -8.24 14.32
CA VAL A 16 2.36 -8.50 13.41
C VAL A 16 2.12 -7.70 12.14
N ASP A 17 2.93 -6.67 11.92
CA ASP A 17 2.88 -5.79 10.75
C ASP A 17 3.90 -6.27 9.72
N VAL A 18 3.44 -6.78 8.60
CA VAL A 18 4.25 -7.46 7.57
C VAL A 18 4.46 -6.56 6.36
N GLY A 19 5.71 -6.42 5.93
CA GLY A 19 6.09 -5.44 4.92
C GLY A 19 6.06 -4.03 5.51
N ALA A 20 6.60 -3.90 6.73
CA ALA A 20 6.50 -2.69 7.54
C ALA A 20 7.30 -1.50 6.98
N GLY A 21 8.28 -1.74 6.10
CA GLY A 21 9.13 -0.71 5.52
C GLY A 21 9.86 0.09 6.61
N GLN A 22 9.58 1.40 6.68
CA GLN A 22 10.15 2.31 7.68
C GLN A 22 9.33 2.38 8.99
N GLY A 23 8.40 1.44 9.19
CA GLY A 23 7.66 1.27 10.44
C GLY A 23 6.68 2.40 10.78
N HIS A 24 6.12 3.10 9.79
CA HIS A 24 5.16 4.19 10.03
C HIS A 24 3.90 3.69 10.72
N LEU A 25 3.27 2.65 10.16
CA LEU A 25 2.10 2.02 10.78
C LEU A 25 2.48 1.41 12.13
N SER A 26 3.59 0.66 12.19
CA SER A 26 4.02 -0.02 13.39
C SER A 26 4.22 0.93 14.57
N ARG A 27 4.84 2.10 14.32
CA ARG A 27 4.96 3.18 15.30
C ARG A 27 3.62 3.73 15.74
N PHE A 28 2.71 4.00 14.80
CA PHE A 28 1.39 4.52 15.14
C PHE A 28 0.59 3.51 15.99
N LEU A 29 0.62 2.23 15.65
CA LEU A 29 -0.05 1.18 16.41
C LEU A 29 0.55 1.02 17.82
N ALA A 30 1.88 1.06 17.94
CA ALA A 30 2.56 0.90 19.22
C ALA A 30 2.42 2.14 20.11
N PHE A 31 2.89 3.31 19.64
CA PHE A 31 2.90 4.54 20.44
C PHE A 31 1.54 5.22 20.52
N GLY A 32 0.75 5.18 19.44
CA GLY A 32 -0.55 5.85 19.37
C GLY A 32 -1.69 5.02 19.96
N LEU A 33 -1.68 3.70 19.78
CA LEU A 33 -2.76 2.82 20.23
C LEU A 33 -2.37 1.88 21.39
N GLY A 34 -1.10 1.87 21.80
CA GLY A 34 -0.62 1.02 22.90
C GLY A 34 -0.55 -0.47 22.57
N LEU A 35 -0.62 -0.85 21.29
CA LEU A 35 -0.59 -2.25 20.87
C LEU A 35 0.83 -2.82 20.94
N SER A 36 0.95 -4.13 21.18
CA SER A 36 2.23 -4.83 21.15
C SER A 36 2.56 -5.20 19.70
N VAL A 37 3.42 -4.42 19.05
CA VAL A 37 3.69 -4.58 17.61
C VAL A 37 5.03 -5.25 17.34
N THR A 38 5.02 -6.29 16.50
CA THR A 38 6.20 -6.80 15.81
C THR A 38 6.12 -6.41 14.34
N ALA A 39 7.06 -5.60 13.87
CA ALA A 39 7.18 -5.16 12.49
C ALA A 39 8.17 -6.06 11.74
N VAL A 40 7.72 -6.73 10.67
CA VAL A 40 8.53 -7.63 9.84
C VAL A 40 8.85 -6.93 8.52
N GLU A 41 10.13 -6.85 8.20
CA GLU A 41 10.62 -6.23 6.97
C GLU A 41 11.73 -7.07 6.33
N GLY A 42 11.68 -7.27 5.01
CA GLY A 42 12.67 -8.07 4.30
C GLY A 42 14.01 -7.35 4.13
N ASP A 43 14.01 -6.02 3.98
CA ASP A 43 15.24 -5.23 3.90
C ASP A 43 15.69 -4.78 5.30
N ALA A 44 16.76 -5.40 5.81
CA ALA A 44 17.32 -5.07 7.12
C ALA A 44 17.72 -3.58 7.27
N ARG A 45 17.99 -2.86 6.17
CA ARG A 45 18.28 -1.42 6.21
C ARG A 45 17.02 -0.60 6.51
N LEU A 46 15.87 -1.02 6.00
CA LEU A 46 14.59 -0.38 6.29
C LEU A 46 14.16 -0.64 7.74
N ALA A 47 14.34 -1.88 8.22
CA ALA A 47 14.12 -2.22 9.64
C ALA A 47 15.01 -1.37 10.57
N ALA A 48 16.30 -1.26 10.28
CA ALA A 48 17.22 -0.42 11.06
C ALA A 48 16.88 1.08 10.98
N MET A 49 16.38 1.55 9.84
CA MET A 49 15.89 2.92 9.70
C MET A 49 14.63 3.17 10.54
N ALA A 50 13.73 2.19 10.61
CA ALA A 50 12.54 2.25 11.44
C ALA A 50 12.90 2.37 12.94
N GLU A 51 13.84 1.57 13.43
CA GLU A 51 14.37 1.67 14.81
C GLU A 51 14.96 3.05 15.12
N ARG A 52 15.66 3.66 14.15
CA ARG A 52 16.18 5.03 14.32
C ARG A 52 15.05 6.05 14.45
N PHE A 53 14.02 5.93 13.63
CA PHE A 53 12.86 6.82 13.71
C PHE A 53 12.05 6.63 15.00
N ASP A 54 12.03 5.42 15.57
CA ASP A 54 11.46 5.19 16.90
C ASP A 54 12.24 5.94 17.97
N CYS A 55 13.57 5.87 17.94
CA CYS A 55 14.46 6.59 18.86
C CYS A 55 14.25 8.10 18.76
N GLU A 56 14.20 8.65 17.54
CA GLU A 56 13.96 10.08 17.30
C GLU A 56 12.60 10.52 17.86
N LEU A 57 11.55 9.73 17.62
CA LEU A 57 10.22 10.02 18.16
C LEU A 57 10.21 10.00 19.69
N LEU A 58 10.83 8.99 20.32
CA LEU A 58 10.92 8.91 21.77
C LEU A 58 11.68 10.09 22.37
N GLN A 59 12.76 10.55 21.72
CA GLN A 59 13.50 11.75 22.13
C GLN A 59 12.61 13.01 22.05
N GLU A 60 11.84 13.17 20.98
CA GLU A 60 10.91 14.30 20.83
C GLU A 60 9.77 14.26 21.86
N LEU A 61 9.22 13.08 22.13
CA LEU A 61 8.20 12.91 23.18
C LEU A 61 8.78 13.21 24.58
N ALA A 62 10.02 12.81 24.85
CA ALA A 62 10.69 13.11 26.10
C ALA A 62 10.91 14.61 26.29
N LYS A 63 11.36 15.34 25.24
CA LYS A 63 11.50 16.81 25.27
C LYS A 63 10.19 17.51 25.60
N ARG A 64 9.07 17.02 25.05
CA ARG A 64 7.72 17.56 25.31
C ARG A 64 7.18 17.17 26.70
N GLY A 65 7.67 16.08 27.28
CA GLY A 65 7.30 15.58 28.60
C GLY A 65 8.08 16.19 29.77
N VAL A 66 9.12 17.00 29.51
CA VAL A 66 9.80 17.78 30.55
C VAL A 66 9.01 19.08 30.75
N PRO A 67 8.41 19.33 31.94
CA PRO A 67 7.85 20.64 32.23
C PRO A 67 9.00 21.66 32.21
N GLY A 68 8.92 22.61 31.27
CA GLY A 68 9.81 23.75 31.22
C GLY A 68 9.73 24.53 32.53
N ASN A 69 10.90 24.80 33.07
CA ASN A 69 11.16 25.62 34.24
C ASN A 69 10.66 27.06 34.02
N GLU A 70 9.45 27.42 34.48
CA GLU A 70 9.07 28.81 34.81
C GLU A 70 8.04 28.88 35.97
N GLY A 71 8.44 29.53 37.07
CA GLY A 71 7.53 30.12 38.08
C GLY A 71 7.52 29.47 39.49
N PRO A 72 7.55 30.27 40.58
CA PRO A 72 7.61 29.74 41.96
C PRO A 72 6.28 29.11 42.40
N PRO A 73 6.27 28.24 43.43
CA PRO A 73 5.14 27.36 43.70
C PRO A 73 3.96 28.16 44.26
N ARG A 74 2.84 28.21 43.53
CA ARG A 74 1.54 28.55 44.12
C ARG A 74 0.88 27.29 44.67
N ARG A 75 0.54 27.41 45.96
CA ARG A 75 -0.02 26.40 46.84
C ARG A 75 -1.41 25.94 46.38
N CYS A 76 -1.63 24.63 46.43
CA CYS A 76 -2.91 23.91 46.52
C CYS A 76 -3.89 23.97 45.32
N GLN A 77 -4.13 22.81 44.68
CA GLN A 77 -5.44 22.13 44.69
C GLN A 77 -5.32 20.66 44.20
N LYS A 78 -6.26 19.84 44.66
CA LYS A 78 -6.29 18.36 44.82
C LYS A 78 -5.80 17.50 43.64
N PRO A 79 -5.24 16.29 43.89
CA PRO A 79 -4.87 15.35 42.84
C PRO A 79 -6.12 14.68 42.22
N PRO A 80 -6.07 14.29 40.93
CA PRO A 80 -7.07 13.39 40.35
C PRO A 80 -7.05 12.05 41.10
N ARG A 81 -8.24 11.48 41.35
CA ARG A 81 -8.36 10.11 41.82
C ARG A 81 -8.03 9.21 40.63
N HIS A 82 -7.05 8.32 40.82
CA HIS A 82 -6.43 7.38 39.88
C HIS A 82 -5.13 7.90 39.21
N PRO A 83 -3.95 7.46 39.68
CA PRO A 83 -2.72 7.61 38.93
C PRO A 83 -2.79 6.70 37.70
N LEU A 84 -2.73 7.28 36.51
CA LEU A 84 -2.36 6.53 35.31
C LEU A 84 -0.95 5.94 35.56
N PRO A 85 -0.72 4.64 35.34
CA PRO A 85 0.61 4.08 35.50
C PRO A 85 1.56 4.77 34.52
N PRO A 86 2.83 4.99 34.87
CA PRO A 86 3.82 5.52 33.95
C PRO A 86 4.12 4.43 32.93
N LEU A 87 3.30 4.34 31.88
CA LEU A 87 3.58 3.51 30.73
C LEU A 87 4.75 4.18 30.01
N THR A 88 5.97 3.68 30.24
CA THR A 88 7.06 3.89 29.28
C THR A 88 6.50 3.43 27.92
N PRO A 89 6.43 4.30 26.90
CA PRO A 89 5.83 3.92 25.63
C PRO A 89 6.58 2.71 25.09
N ARG A 90 5.90 1.56 24.97
CA ARG A 90 6.50 0.37 24.36
C ARG A 90 6.53 0.61 22.87
N GLY A 91 7.73 0.83 22.33
CA GLY A 91 7.94 0.93 20.89
C GLY A 91 7.69 -0.40 20.18
N PRO A 92 7.50 -0.36 18.85
CA PRO A 92 7.41 -1.58 18.05
C PRO A 92 8.75 -2.34 18.07
N CYS A 93 8.70 -3.65 17.90
CA CYS A 93 9.88 -4.49 17.70
C CYS A 93 10.08 -4.72 16.20
N HIS A 94 11.17 -4.21 15.64
CA HIS A 94 11.49 -4.41 14.21
C HIS A 94 12.31 -5.68 14.04
N VAL A 95 11.88 -6.54 13.12
CA VAL A 95 12.49 -7.83 12.86
C VAL A 95 12.77 -7.96 11.36
N PRO A 96 14.04 -8.02 10.94
CA PRO A 96 14.37 -8.33 9.57
C PRO A 96 14.02 -9.80 9.28
N GLY A 97 13.28 -10.06 8.21
CA GLY A 97 12.88 -11.41 7.84
C GLY A 97 11.95 -11.47 6.63
N HIS A 98 11.90 -12.66 6.02
CA HIS A 98 11.02 -12.94 4.89
C HIS A 98 9.94 -13.94 5.26
N LEU A 99 8.79 -13.80 4.61
CA LEU A 99 7.72 -14.78 4.68
C LEU A 99 7.85 -15.75 3.52
N ASP A 100 7.82 -17.04 3.85
CA ASP A 100 7.63 -18.09 2.87
C ASP A 100 6.14 -18.45 2.77
N PRO A 101 5.49 -18.29 1.59
CA PRO A 101 4.12 -18.68 1.37
C PRO A 101 3.86 -20.19 1.49
N GLY A 102 4.91 -21.01 1.29
CA GLY A 102 4.90 -22.47 1.36
C GLY A 102 5.21 -23.02 2.76
N ALA A 103 5.90 -22.25 3.59
CA ALA A 103 6.32 -22.71 4.92
C ALA A 103 5.15 -23.04 5.85
N PRO A 104 5.32 -24.05 6.73
CA PRO A 104 4.39 -24.26 7.83
C PRO A 104 4.37 -23.03 8.74
N TRP A 105 3.25 -22.76 9.42
CA TRP A 105 3.12 -21.57 10.26
C TRP A 105 4.13 -21.53 11.43
N GLY A 106 4.68 -22.69 11.83
CA GLY A 106 5.79 -22.81 12.79
C GLY A 106 7.09 -22.16 12.31
N GLU A 107 7.20 -21.91 11.00
CA GLU A 107 8.32 -21.29 10.30
C GLU A 107 7.86 -20.02 9.56
N PHE A 108 6.95 -19.25 10.19
CA PHE A 108 6.37 -18.03 9.59
C PHE A 108 7.41 -16.99 9.14
N LEU A 109 8.56 -16.90 9.84
CA LEU A 109 9.67 -16.05 9.43
C LEU A 109 10.87 -16.90 9.08
N LEU A 110 11.35 -16.72 7.85
CA LEU A 110 12.69 -17.09 7.44
C LEU A 110 13.66 -15.93 7.75
N PRO A 111 14.93 -16.23 8.08
CA PRO A 111 15.94 -15.21 8.26
C PRO A 111 16.13 -14.37 6.98
N PRO A 112 16.61 -13.11 7.10
CA PRO A 112 16.92 -12.28 5.94
C PRO A 112 18.05 -12.89 5.10
N ASP A 113 18.05 -12.62 3.79
CA ASP A 113 19.12 -13.01 2.87
C ASP A 113 19.73 -11.76 2.18
N PRO A 114 21.02 -11.42 2.44
CA PRO A 114 21.99 -12.12 3.29
C PRO A 114 21.67 -11.99 4.79
N PRO A 115 22.11 -12.96 5.63
CA PRO A 115 21.89 -12.92 7.07
C PRO A 115 22.59 -11.70 7.69
N GLY A 116 21.81 -10.85 8.37
CA GLY A 116 22.33 -9.69 9.10
C GLY A 116 22.97 -10.06 10.44
N PRO A 117 23.71 -9.14 11.09
CA PRO A 117 24.38 -9.36 12.37
C PRO A 117 23.42 -9.47 13.58
N GLY A 118 22.11 -9.50 13.35
CA GLY A 118 21.08 -9.53 14.39
C GLY A 118 20.73 -10.95 14.87
N PRO A 119 20.00 -11.08 15.99
CA PRO A 119 19.49 -12.37 16.46
C PRO A 119 18.61 -13.02 15.39
N ALA A 120 18.66 -14.36 15.28
CA ALA A 120 17.80 -15.12 14.38
C ALA A 120 16.32 -14.79 14.67
N ALA A 121 15.56 -14.49 13.61
CA ALA A 121 14.16 -14.12 13.71
C ALA A 121 13.38 -15.19 14.50
N ARG A 122 12.86 -14.82 15.68
CA ARG A 122 11.90 -15.66 16.40
C ARG A 122 10.57 -15.56 15.70
N ASN A 123 9.93 -16.70 15.44
CA ASN A 123 8.60 -16.73 14.84
C ASN A 123 7.62 -15.86 15.67
N PRO A 124 7.08 -14.76 15.13
CA PRO A 124 6.23 -13.83 15.86
C PRO A 124 4.83 -14.41 16.09
N LEU A 125 4.49 -15.50 15.40
CA LEU A 125 3.29 -16.30 15.64
C LEU A 125 3.52 -17.39 16.72
N GLY A 126 4.78 -17.71 17.03
CA GLY A 126 5.17 -18.81 17.91
C GLY A 126 5.53 -18.33 19.32
N GLY A 127 4.63 -18.54 20.28
CA GLY A 127 4.89 -18.33 21.71
C GLY A 127 4.32 -19.47 22.55
N THR A 128 5.06 -19.90 23.58
CA THR A 128 4.62 -20.88 24.59
C THR A 128 3.52 -20.24 25.46
N GLY A 129 2.26 -20.33 25.05
CA GLY A 129 1.15 -19.80 25.87
C GLY A 129 -0.20 -19.55 25.21
N GLY A 130 -0.48 -20.05 23.99
CA GLY A 130 -1.81 -19.87 23.37
C GLY A 130 -2.17 -18.41 23.04
N GLN A 131 -1.16 -17.53 22.95
CA GLN A 131 -1.36 -16.12 22.65
C GLN A 131 -1.69 -15.94 21.17
N ARG A 132 -2.85 -15.34 20.91
CA ARG A 132 -3.27 -14.99 19.55
C ARG A 132 -2.60 -13.70 19.08
N VAL A 133 -2.59 -13.49 17.77
CA VAL A 133 -2.07 -12.29 17.11
C VAL A 133 -3.03 -11.78 16.05
N LEU A 134 -2.98 -10.48 15.80
CA LEU A 134 -3.50 -9.84 14.61
C LEU A 134 -2.37 -9.73 13.59
N VAL A 135 -2.67 -10.00 12.32
CA VAL A 135 -1.69 -9.80 11.24
C VAL A 135 -2.18 -8.66 10.35
N THR A 136 -1.29 -7.76 9.98
CA THR A 136 -1.59 -6.72 9.01
C THR A 136 -0.47 -6.58 7.99
N GLY A 137 -0.81 -6.07 6.81
CA GLY A 137 0.17 -5.70 5.79
C GLY A 137 -0.41 -4.65 4.88
N LEU A 138 -0.07 -3.38 5.13
CA LEU A 138 -0.50 -2.26 4.29
C LEU A 138 0.26 -2.21 2.95
N HIS A 139 1.47 -2.76 2.94
CA HIS A 139 2.31 -2.88 1.75
C HIS A 139 2.74 -4.33 1.50
N ALA A 140 1.79 -5.27 1.66
CA ALA A 140 2.00 -6.69 1.35
C ALA A 140 2.05 -6.93 -0.17
N CYS A 141 3.12 -6.48 -0.81
CA CYS A 141 3.23 -6.41 -2.26
C CYS A 141 3.55 -7.78 -2.90
N GLY A 142 2.97 -8.04 -4.08
CA GLY A 142 3.16 -9.32 -4.78
C GLY A 142 2.67 -10.51 -3.96
N ASP A 143 3.47 -11.57 -3.91
CA ASP A 143 3.15 -12.82 -3.23
C ASP A 143 3.10 -12.73 -1.70
N LEU A 144 3.49 -11.58 -1.13
CA LEU A 144 3.40 -11.35 0.31
C LEU A 144 1.94 -11.31 0.79
N SER A 145 1.02 -10.69 0.04
CA SER A 145 -0.41 -10.68 0.38
C SER A 145 -1.03 -12.09 0.42
N PRO A 146 -0.93 -12.94 -0.62
CA PRO A 146 -1.46 -14.31 -0.55
C PRO A 146 -0.71 -15.17 0.49
N ALA A 147 0.58 -14.92 0.77
CA ALA A 147 1.28 -15.59 1.87
C ALA A 147 0.64 -15.28 3.23
N LEU A 148 0.31 -14.01 3.51
CA LEU A 148 -0.38 -13.62 4.73
C LEU A 148 -1.72 -14.34 4.89
N LEU A 149 -2.51 -14.43 3.82
CA LEU A 149 -3.81 -15.11 3.84
C LEU A 149 -3.67 -16.61 4.08
N ARG A 150 -2.66 -17.26 3.48
CA ARG A 150 -2.35 -18.68 3.72
C ARG A 150 -1.92 -18.93 5.16
N HIS A 151 -1.07 -18.07 5.72
CA HIS A 151 -0.65 -18.16 7.11
C HIS A 151 -1.81 -17.95 8.08
N PHE A 152 -2.69 -16.97 7.81
CA PHE A 152 -3.93 -16.80 8.56
C PHE A 152 -4.79 -18.07 8.53
N ALA A 153 -5.00 -18.65 7.34
CA ALA A 153 -5.83 -19.83 7.18
C ALA A 153 -5.26 -21.04 7.94
N ARG A 154 -3.94 -21.25 7.87
CA ARG A 154 -3.24 -22.40 8.46
C ARG A 154 -2.92 -22.25 9.95
N SER A 155 -2.81 -21.03 10.47
CA SER A 155 -2.31 -20.77 11.82
C SER A 155 -3.44 -20.45 12.80
N PRO A 156 -3.69 -21.31 13.82
CA PRO A 156 -4.67 -21.02 14.86
C PRO A 156 -4.25 -19.84 15.75
N ALA A 157 -2.98 -19.46 15.74
CA ALA A 157 -2.47 -18.31 16.48
C ALA A 157 -2.95 -16.97 15.87
N VAL A 158 -3.29 -16.91 14.58
CA VAL A 158 -3.77 -15.67 13.97
C VAL A 158 -5.27 -15.53 14.18
N ALA A 159 -5.69 -14.56 15.00
CA ALA A 159 -7.09 -14.29 15.30
C ALA A 159 -7.81 -13.57 14.15
N ALA A 160 -7.12 -12.62 13.52
CA ALA A 160 -7.62 -11.87 12.39
C ALA A 160 -6.48 -11.32 11.52
N VAL A 161 -6.80 -11.02 10.26
CA VAL A 161 -5.91 -10.41 9.29
C VAL A 161 -6.57 -9.17 8.66
N ALA A 162 -5.80 -8.09 8.47
CA ALA A 162 -6.17 -6.92 7.68
C ALA A 162 -5.09 -6.66 6.63
N SER A 163 -5.39 -6.96 5.36
CA SER A 163 -4.45 -6.92 4.24
C SER A 163 -4.85 -5.86 3.23
N VAL A 164 -3.89 -5.03 2.82
CA VAL A 164 -4.03 -4.10 1.68
C VAL A 164 -3.06 -4.55 0.61
N ALA A 165 -3.60 -4.77 -0.59
CA ALA A 165 -2.80 -5.24 -1.69
C ALA A 165 -2.34 -4.06 -2.58
N CYS A 166 -1.04 -4.01 -2.86
CA CYS A 166 -0.40 -2.83 -3.49
C CYS A 166 0.15 -3.09 -4.90
N CYS A 167 0.90 -4.18 -5.09
CA CYS A 167 1.68 -4.45 -6.31
C CYS A 167 1.29 -5.76 -6.99
N TYR A 168 0.21 -5.78 -7.76
CA TYR A 168 -0.29 -7.00 -8.40
C TYR A 168 0.65 -7.53 -9.50
N MET A 169 1.41 -6.66 -10.16
CA MET A 169 2.42 -7.06 -11.17
C MET A 169 3.54 -7.94 -10.60
N LYS A 170 3.71 -7.97 -9.27
CA LYS A 170 4.67 -8.83 -8.57
C LYS A 170 4.08 -10.19 -8.16
N LEU A 171 2.80 -10.46 -8.43
CA LEU A 171 2.20 -11.77 -8.16
C LEU A 171 2.82 -12.85 -9.07
N SER A 172 3.08 -14.03 -8.53
CA SER A 172 3.33 -15.21 -9.35
C SER A 172 2.01 -15.73 -9.93
N THR A 173 2.07 -16.22 -11.17
CA THR A 173 0.93 -16.80 -11.91
C THR A 173 1.34 -18.10 -12.56
N PRO A 174 0.44 -19.07 -12.78
CA PRO A 174 0.78 -20.33 -13.46
C PRO A 174 1.45 -20.12 -14.83
N PRO A 175 2.33 -21.04 -15.26
CA PRO A 175 2.84 -22.19 -14.50
C PRO A 175 3.86 -21.77 -13.42
N GLN A 176 3.94 -22.55 -12.33
CA GLN A 176 4.94 -22.38 -11.26
C GLN A 176 5.73 -23.68 -11.06
N PRO A 177 6.97 -23.61 -10.54
CA PRO A 177 7.73 -24.82 -10.18
C PRO A 177 6.96 -25.73 -9.19
N PRO A 178 7.22 -27.04 -9.19
CA PRO A 178 6.63 -27.96 -8.22
C PRO A 178 6.87 -27.49 -6.78
N GLY A 179 5.83 -27.55 -5.94
CA GLY A 179 5.90 -27.10 -4.54
C GLY A 179 5.79 -25.58 -4.34
N CYS A 180 5.77 -24.77 -5.39
CA CYS A 180 5.62 -23.31 -5.31
C CYS A 180 4.17 -22.92 -5.70
N PRO A 181 3.27 -22.65 -4.72
CA PRO A 181 1.90 -22.25 -5.04
C PRO A 181 1.88 -20.83 -5.64
N PRO A 182 1.11 -20.59 -6.73
CA PRO A 182 1.06 -19.27 -7.36
C PRO A 182 0.42 -18.23 -6.42
N GLY A 183 0.79 -16.96 -6.57
CA GLY A 183 0.16 -15.85 -5.85
C GLY A 183 -1.24 -15.50 -6.37
N TYR A 184 -1.55 -15.86 -7.62
CA TYR A 184 -2.87 -15.75 -8.22
C TYR A 184 -3.08 -16.84 -9.30
N PRO A 185 -4.27 -17.48 -9.39
CA PRO A 185 -5.38 -17.37 -8.45
C PRO A 185 -5.10 -18.08 -7.11
N LEU A 186 -5.87 -17.70 -6.09
CA LEU A 186 -5.81 -18.26 -4.75
C LEU A 186 -7.03 -19.14 -4.44
N SER A 187 -8.21 -18.77 -4.95
CA SER A 187 -9.48 -19.48 -4.75
C SER A 187 -9.72 -20.58 -5.79
N ALA A 188 -10.44 -21.62 -5.38
CA ALA A 188 -10.91 -22.64 -6.31
C ALA A 188 -11.92 -22.05 -7.30
N ALA A 189 -12.77 -21.13 -6.83
CA ALA A 189 -13.77 -20.46 -7.65
C ALA A 189 -13.16 -19.70 -8.84
N VAL A 190 -12.15 -18.84 -8.62
CA VAL A 190 -11.51 -18.10 -9.72
C VAL A 190 -10.67 -19.01 -10.61
N THR A 191 -10.04 -20.04 -10.04
CA THR A 191 -9.32 -21.06 -10.82
C THR A 191 -10.23 -21.76 -11.84
N ALA A 192 -11.50 -21.99 -11.49
CA ALA A 192 -12.49 -22.62 -12.36
C ALA A 192 -13.04 -21.69 -13.46
N LEU A 193 -12.84 -20.38 -13.36
CA LEU A 193 -13.36 -19.43 -14.36
C LEU A 193 -12.57 -19.52 -15.68
N PRO A 194 -13.24 -19.65 -16.83
CA PRO A 194 -12.56 -19.56 -18.12
C PRO A 194 -11.99 -18.15 -18.32
N GLY A 195 -10.74 -18.07 -18.78
CA GLY A 195 -10.10 -16.78 -19.07
C GLY A 195 -9.66 -15.96 -17.85
N HIS A 196 -9.58 -16.56 -16.65
CA HIS A 196 -9.13 -15.86 -15.43
C HIS A 196 -7.66 -15.39 -15.47
N ALA A 197 -6.86 -15.84 -16.46
CA ALA A 197 -5.44 -15.58 -16.53
C ALA A 197 -5.12 -14.09 -16.70
N LEU A 198 -4.28 -13.55 -15.81
CA LEU A 198 -3.90 -12.14 -15.83
C LEU A 198 -2.45 -11.95 -16.29
N SER A 199 -2.27 -11.28 -17.42
CA SER A 199 -0.95 -10.89 -17.91
C SER A 199 -0.24 -9.94 -16.94
N TYR A 200 1.10 -9.85 -17.03
CA TYR A 200 1.86 -8.85 -16.27
C TYR A 200 1.31 -7.43 -16.46
N ARG A 201 0.94 -7.07 -17.70
CA ARG A 201 0.41 -5.74 -18.04
C ARG A 201 -0.96 -5.48 -17.44
N ALA A 202 -1.85 -6.49 -17.40
CA ALA A 202 -3.14 -6.34 -16.72
C ALA A 202 -2.94 -6.09 -15.22
N ARG A 203 -2.04 -6.85 -14.59
CA ARG A 203 -1.73 -6.70 -13.16
C ARG A 203 -1.01 -5.39 -12.85
N GLU A 204 -0.15 -4.91 -13.74
CA GLU A 204 0.45 -3.58 -13.66
C GLU A 204 -0.60 -2.48 -13.84
N ALA A 205 -1.52 -2.62 -14.79
CA ALA A 205 -2.60 -1.67 -15.05
C ALA A 205 -3.47 -1.47 -13.80
N ALA A 206 -3.79 -2.57 -13.13
CA ALA A 206 -4.49 -2.60 -11.86
C ALA A 206 -3.74 -1.91 -10.71
N CYS A 207 -2.57 -1.28 -10.93
CA CYS A 207 -1.83 -0.50 -9.95
C CYS A 207 -1.85 1.01 -10.15
N HIS A 208 -2.58 1.49 -11.15
CA HIS A 208 -2.72 2.92 -11.39
C HIS A 208 -3.90 3.53 -10.65
N ALA A 209 -3.76 4.81 -10.30
CA ALA A 209 -4.82 5.64 -9.72
C ALA A 209 -5.71 6.18 -10.84
N LEU A 210 -6.96 5.73 -10.90
CA LEU A 210 -7.92 6.20 -11.90
C LEU A 210 -8.32 7.65 -11.63
N GLU A 211 -8.58 7.97 -10.36
CA GLU A 211 -9.08 9.25 -9.88
C GLU A 211 -8.08 10.37 -10.17
N GLU A 212 -6.80 10.14 -9.89
CA GLU A 212 -5.73 11.10 -10.21
C GLU A 212 -5.63 11.32 -11.73
N PHE A 213 -5.81 10.26 -12.53
CA PHE A 213 -5.79 10.38 -13.98
C PHE A 213 -6.98 11.17 -14.52
N VAL A 214 -8.18 10.93 -14.00
CA VAL A 214 -9.39 11.69 -14.34
C VAL A 214 -9.19 13.18 -14.03
N GLY A 215 -8.64 13.53 -12.87
CA GLY A 215 -8.31 14.92 -12.54
C GLY A 215 -7.31 15.56 -13.51
N ARG A 216 -6.29 14.81 -13.93
CA ARG A 216 -5.32 15.27 -14.95
C ARG A 216 -5.97 15.46 -16.33
N LEU A 217 -6.91 14.61 -16.71
CA LEU A 217 -7.68 14.75 -17.94
C LEU A 217 -8.55 16.02 -17.92
N GLY A 218 -9.32 16.23 -16.84
CA GLY A 218 -10.20 17.38 -16.71
C GLY A 218 -9.48 18.74 -16.73
N THR A 219 -8.25 18.78 -16.23
CA THR A 219 -7.42 20.00 -16.20
C THR A 219 -6.53 20.19 -17.44
N GLY A 220 -6.54 19.26 -18.39
CA GLY A 220 -5.63 19.31 -19.56
C GLY A 220 -4.15 19.27 -19.16
N SER A 221 -3.82 18.56 -18.08
CA SER A 221 -2.51 18.63 -17.44
C SER A 221 -1.35 18.29 -18.39
N ALA A 222 -0.30 19.11 -18.37
CA ALA A 222 0.95 18.86 -19.08
C ALA A 222 1.62 17.51 -18.71
N SER A 223 1.24 16.92 -17.57
CA SER A 223 1.70 15.60 -17.12
C SER A 223 1.24 14.46 -18.03
N LEU A 224 0.10 14.60 -18.73
CA LEU A 224 -0.40 13.59 -19.68
C LEU A 224 0.58 13.36 -20.84
N ARG A 225 1.38 14.37 -21.19
CA ARG A 225 2.40 14.31 -22.25
C ARG A 225 3.56 13.38 -21.90
N VAL A 226 3.81 13.14 -20.61
CA VAL A 226 4.95 12.32 -20.16
C VAL A 226 4.84 10.89 -20.67
N HIS A 227 3.64 10.31 -20.73
CA HIS A 227 3.45 8.98 -21.30
C HIS A 227 3.71 8.94 -22.81
N CYS A 228 3.38 10.03 -23.50
CA CYS A 228 3.64 10.18 -24.93
C CYS A 228 5.16 10.29 -25.18
N TYR A 229 5.85 11.11 -24.39
CA TYR A 229 7.31 11.21 -24.44
C TYR A 229 7.99 9.88 -24.14
N ARG A 230 7.44 9.12 -23.19
CA ARG A 230 7.92 7.77 -22.89
C ARG A 230 7.75 6.84 -24.08
N ALA A 231 6.55 6.76 -24.66
CA ALA A 231 6.28 5.91 -25.82
C ALA A 231 7.17 6.27 -27.01
N MET A 232 7.34 7.57 -27.28
CA MET A 232 8.19 8.07 -28.35
C MET A 232 9.66 7.72 -28.13
N LEU A 233 10.17 7.93 -26.92
CA LEU A 233 11.54 7.60 -26.57
C LEU A 233 11.81 6.10 -26.75
N GLU A 234 10.88 5.23 -26.36
CA GLU A 234 11.01 3.78 -26.59
C GLU A 234 11.07 3.43 -28.09
N SER A 235 10.28 4.10 -28.93
CA SER A 235 10.36 3.91 -30.39
C SER A 235 11.70 4.35 -30.96
N LEU A 236 12.25 5.49 -30.52
CA LEU A 236 13.57 5.96 -30.95
C LEU A 236 14.69 5.01 -30.48
N ILE A 237 14.61 4.51 -29.24
CA ILE A 237 15.58 3.54 -28.72
C ILE A 237 15.57 2.27 -29.56
N ARG A 238 14.38 1.72 -29.88
CA ARG A 238 14.27 0.51 -30.72
C ARG A 238 14.75 0.74 -32.15
N ALA A 239 14.57 1.94 -32.69
CA ALA A 239 15.07 2.29 -34.02
C ALA A 239 16.60 2.40 -34.04
N ALA A 240 17.20 2.95 -32.98
CA ALA A 240 18.65 3.08 -32.85
C ALA A 240 19.34 1.75 -32.49
N ASP A 241 18.70 0.93 -31.65
CA ASP A 241 19.20 -0.37 -31.21
C ASP A 241 18.06 -1.40 -31.15
N PRO A 242 17.86 -2.20 -32.21
CA PRO A 242 16.83 -3.24 -32.26
C PRO A 242 16.98 -4.34 -31.21
N ALA A 243 18.15 -4.50 -30.58
CA ALA A 243 18.34 -5.47 -29.50
C ALA A 243 17.58 -5.05 -28.23
N GLN A 244 17.30 -3.75 -28.04
CA GLN A 244 16.59 -3.22 -26.90
C GLN A 244 15.07 -3.34 -27.03
N ARG A 245 14.55 -4.55 -26.84
CA ARG A 245 13.10 -4.82 -26.92
C ARG A 245 12.28 -4.17 -25.79
N ARG A 246 12.85 -4.10 -24.58
CA ARG A 246 12.21 -3.51 -23.38
C ARG A 246 13.18 -2.60 -22.62
N PRO A 247 13.48 -1.41 -23.16
CA PRO A 247 14.46 -0.53 -22.57
C PRO A 247 13.99 -0.04 -21.19
N ARG A 248 14.81 -0.27 -20.16
CA ARG A 248 14.55 0.19 -18.79
C ARG A 248 14.96 1.65 -18.64
N VAL A 249 14.30 2.54 -19.37
CA VAL A 249 14.52 3.98 -19.18
C VAL A 249 14.03 4.35 -17.78
N GLN A 250 14.91 4.87 -16.93
CA GLN A 250 14.53 5.32 -15.59
C GLN A 250 13.71 6.63 -15.67
N THR A 251 12.96 6.95 -14.61
CA THR A 251 12.10 8.15 -14.53
C THR A 251 12.88 9.45 -14.70
N VAL A 252 12.54 10.26 -15.71
CA VAL A 252 13.10 11.61 -15.89
C VAL A 252 12.37 12.57 -14.95
N ARG A 253 13.13 13.28 -14.11
CA ARG A 253 12.56 14.23 -13.14
C ARG A 253 11.94 15.41 -13.86
N LYS A 254 10.80 15.90 -13.37
CA LYS A 254 10.05 17.06 -13.91
C LYS A 254 9.76 16.95 -15.41
N ALA A 255 9.54 15.73 -15.93
CA ALA A 255 9.33 15.48 -17.35
C ALA A 255 8.19 16.32 -17.97
N HIS A 256 7.17 16.68 -17.20
CA HIS A 256 6.04 17.51 -17.65
C HIS A 256 6.44 18.95 -18.01
N ALA A 257 7.57 19.44 -17.49
CA ALA A 257 8.11 20.77 -17.71
C ALA A 257 9.14 20.83 -18.84
N LEU A 258 9.46 19.69 -19.47
CA LEU A 258 10.44 19.59 -20.55
C LEU A 258 9.76 19.56 -21.91
N SER A 259 10.47 20.00 -22.95
CA SER A 259 10.15 19.60 -24.32
C SER A 259 10.57 18.14 -24.57
N PHE A 260 10.05 17.51 -25.62
CA PHE A 260 10.45 16.15 -25.97
C PHE A 260 11.97 15.99 -26.22
N PRO A 261 12.65 16.87 -27.00
CA PRO A 261 14.10 16.75 -27.19
C PRO A 261 14.89 16.83 -25.88
N GLN A 262 14.49 17.73 -24.96
CA GLN A 262 15.11 17.84 -23.64
C GLN A 262 14.90 16.55 -22.83
N TYR A 263 13.66 16.02 -22.82
CA TYR A 263 13.35 14.76 -22.17
C TYR A 263 14.17 13.59 -22.73
N ALA A 264 14.29 13.48 -24.06
CA ALA A 264 15.02 12.42 -24.73
C ALA A 264 16.54 12.50 -24.47
N ARG A 265 17.13 13.69 -24.46
CA ARG A 265 18.54 13.90 -24.10
C ARG A 265 18.88 13.43 -22.69
N LEU A 266 17.92 13.50 -21.76
CA LEU A 266 18.07 12.97 -20.40
C LEU A 266 17.80 11.45 -20.31
N GLY A 267 16.99 10.90 -21.22
CA GLY A 267 16.56 9.51 -21.23
C GLY A 267 17.53 8.55 -21.94
N LEU A 268 18.06 8.94 -23.10
CA LEU A 268 18.92 8.12 -23.96
C LEU A 268 20.22 7.66 -23.27
N PRO A 269 20.96 8.50 -22.52
CA PRO A 269 22.18 8.06 -21.84
C PRO A 269 21.92 6.96 -20.81
N ARG A 270 20.71 6.87 -20.26
CA ARG A 270 20.31 5.86 -19.26
C ARG A 270 20.17 4.46 -19.85
N VAL A 271 20.17 4.36 -21.17
CA VAL A 271 20.15 3.09 -21.92
C VAL A 271 21.40 2.94 -22.80
N GLY A 272 22.44 3.73 -22.54
CA GLY A 272 23.72 3.64 -23.24
C GLY A 272 23.71 4.21 -24.66
N LEU A 273 22.71 5.03 -25.01
CA LEU A 273 22.63 5.68 -26.32
C LEU A 273 23.07 7.13 -26.24
N ASP A 274 23.88 7.56 -27.21
CA ASP A 274 24.30 8.96 -27.37
C ASP A 274 23.15 9.78 -27.97
N PRO A 275 22.66 10.84 -27.28
CA PRO A 275 21.66 11.74 -27.84
C PRO A 275 22.03 12.40 -29.16
N ALA A 276 23.33 12.58 -29.46
CA ALA A 276 23.78 13.17 -30.72
C ALA A 276 23.60 12.20 -31.91
N ALA A 277 23.57 10.89 -31.65
CA ALA A 277 23.41 9.85 -32.67
C ALA A 277 21.93 9.58 -33.02
N VAL A 278 20.98 10.14 -32.26
CA VAL A 278 19.54 9.91 -32.44
C VAL A 278 18.87 11.17 -33.00
N PRO A 279 18.09 11.08 -34.10
CA PRO A 279 17.48 12.25 -34.74
C PRO A 279 16.24 12.77 -33.97
N LEU A 280 16.50 13.54 -32.90
CA LEU A 280 15.48 14.06 -31.97
C LEU A 280 14.58 15.16 -32.54
N ASP A 281 15.05 15.88 -33.55
CA ASP A 281 14.35 17.02 -34.17
C ASP A 281 13.90 16.69 -35.61
N SER A 282 13.54 15.42 -35.85
CA SER A 282 13.11 14.95 -37.17
C SER A 282 11.61 15.13 -37.43
N ALA A 283 11.21 15.20 -38.70
CA ALA A 283 9.79 15.21 -39.10
C ALA A 283 9.02 13.98 -38.55
N ALA A 284 9.70 12.84 -38.42
CA ALA A 284 9.13 11.64 -37.79
C ALA A 284 8.77 11.88 -36.32
N VAL A 285 9.63 12.55 -35.55
CA VAL A 285 9.33 12.94 -34.16
C VAL A 285 8.15 13.91 -34.09
N GLY A 286 8.09 14.88 -35.00
CA GLY A 286 6.94 15.80 -35.14
C GLY A 286 5.63 15.05 -35.36
N ALA A 287 5.60 14.14 -36.33
CA ALA A 287 4.42 13.31 -36.63
C ALA A 287 4.01 12.40 -35.45
N MET A 288 4.95 11.97 -34.62
CA MET A 288 4.64 11.22 -33.40
C MET A 288 4.02 12.10 -32.31
N LEU A 289 4.47 13.35 -32.16
CA LEU A 289 3.90 14.31 -31.22
C LEU A 289 2.44 14.65 -31.54
N GLU A 290 2.10 14.74 -32.82
CA GLU A 290 0.70 14.96 -33.26
C GLU A 290 -0.24 13.83 -32.82
N GLN A 291 0.29 12.63 -32.57
CA GLN A 291 -0.47 11.47 -32.11
C GLN A 291 -0.62 11.39 -30.58
N GLN A 292 -0.25 12.43 -29.83
CA GLN A 292 -0.35 12.47 -28.36
C GLN A 292 -1.75 12.07 -27.86
N HIS A 293 -2.80 12.54 -28.54
CA HIS A 293 -4.19 12.24 -28.21
C HIS A 293 -4.49 10.73 -28.24
N LYS A 294 -3.86 9.97 -29.15
CA LYS A 294 -4.05 8.51 -29.25
C LYS A 294 -3.45 7.78 -28.05
N VAL A 295 -2.31 8.23 -27.53
CA VAL A 295 -1.69 7.65 -26.33
C VAL A 295 -2.57 7.94 -25.11
N VAL A 296 -3.11 9.16 -25.00
CA VAL A 296 -4.05 9.51 -23.93
C VAL A 296 -5.32 8.66 -24.01
N ALA A 297 -5.89 8.48 -25.21
CA ALA A 297 -7.04 7.61 -25.42
C ALA A 297 -6.74 6.15 -25.05
N PHE A 298 -5.59 5.62 -25.46
CA PHE A 298 -5.15 4.27 -25.10
C PHE A 298 -5.02 4.10 -23.58
N LEU A 299 -4.39 5.04 -22.88
CA LEU A 299 -4.27 5.00 -21.43
C LEU A 299 -5.63 5.09 -20.73
N SER A 300 -6.54 5.92 -21.27
CA SER A 300 -7.91 6.01 -20.75
C SER A 300 -8.61 4.66 -20.82
N LEU A 301 -8.51 3.94 -21.94
CA LEU A 301 -9.05 2.59 -22.08
C LEU A 301 -8.42 1.59 -21.10
N VAL A 302 -7.09 1.65 -20.90
CA VAL A 302 -6.39 0.81 -19.93
C VAL A 302 -6.89 1.07 -18.51
N LEU A 303 -7.06 2.34 -18.14
CA LEU A 303 -7.48 2.73 -16.79
C LEU A 303 -8.97 2.49 -16.53
N LEU A 304 -9.81 2.47 -17.56
CA LEU A 304 -11.19 2.00 -17.45
C LEU A 304 -11.27 0.50 -17.11
N LEU A 305 -10.30 -0.29 -17.59
CA LEU A 305 -10.24 -1.74 -17.32
C LEU A 305 -9.49 -2.08 -16.01
N ALA A 306 -8.66 -1.17 -15.50
CA ALA A 306 -7.84 -1.41 -14.33
C ALA A 306 -8.64 -1.82 -13.06
N PRO A 307 -9.76 -1.15 -12.71
CA PRO A 307 -10.59 -1.55 -11.57
C PRO A 307 -11.17 -2.96 -11.70
N LEU A 308 -11.48 -3.43 -12.91
CA LEU A 308 -12.00 -4.78 -13.14
C LEU A 308 -10.93 -5.82 -12.80
N VAL A 309 -9.69 -5.57 -13.19
CA VAL A 309 -8.56 -6.46 -12.89
C VAL A 309 -8.28 -6.45 -11.38
N GLU A 310 -8.25 -5.30 -10.74
CA GLU A 310 -8.09 -5.22 -9.28
C GLU A 310 -9.21 -5.97 -8.53
N THR A 311 -10.46 -5.75 -8.94
CA THR A 311 -11.65 -6.39 -8.36
C THR A 311 -11.55 -7.91 -8.48
N LEU A 312 -11.15 -8.45 -9.63
CA LEU A 312 -10.99 -9.89 -9.79
C LEU A 312 -9.96 -10.48 -8.79
N ILE A 313 -8.82 -9.81 -8.60
CA ILE A 313 -7.80 -10.29 -7.65
C ILE A 313 -8.27 -10.12 -6.19
N LEU A 314 -9.02 -9.06 -5.87
CA LEU A 314 -9.59 -8.88 -4.54
C LEU A 314 -10.68 -9.91 -4.23
N LEU A 315 -11.57 -10.19 -5.19
CA LEU A 315 -12.60 -11.23 -5.07
C LEU A 315 -11.98 -12.62 -4.97
N ASP A 316 -10.92 -12.92 -5.72
CA ASP A 316 -10.17 -14.17 -5.59
C ASP A 316 -9.72 -14.43 -4.15
N ARG A 317 -9.16 -13.41 -3.48
CA ARG A 317 -8.72 -13.49 -2.09
C ARG A 317 -9.88 -13.64 -1.11
N LEU A 318 -10.97 -12.89 -1.34
CA LEU A 318 -12.17 -12.96 -0.52
C LEU A 318 -12.80 -14.36 -0.61
N LEU A 319 -12.93 -14.89 -1.83
CA LEU A 319 -13.47 -16.22 -2.09
C LEU A 319 -12.60 -17.30 -1.45
N TYR A 320 -11.27 -17.19 -1.57
CA TYR A 320 -10.35 -18.11 -0.88
C TYR A 320 -10.63 -18.17 0.64
N LEU A 321 -10.79 -17.03 1.30
CA LEU A 321 -11.08 -17.00 2.74
C LEU A 321 -12.44 -17.59 3.08
N ARG A 322 -13.46 -17.34 2.23
CA ARG A 322 -14.80 -17.92 2.40
C ARG A 322 -14.81 -19.43 2.20
N GLU A 323 -14.06 -19.93 1.22
CA GLU A 323 -13.88 -21.37 0.96
C GLU A 323 -13.28 -22.08 2.19
N GLN A 324 -12.45 -21.38 2.96
CA GLN A 324 -11.88 -21.88 4.23
C GLN A 324 -12.79 -21.66 5.45
N GLY A 325 -13.99 -21.08 5.28
CA GLY A 325 -14.97 -20.87 6.34
C GLY A 325 -14.74 -19.66 7.24
N PHE A 326 -13.90 -18.70 6.85
CA PHE A 326 -13.66 -17.49 7.64
C PHE A 326 -14.71 -16.41 7.42
N HIS A 327 -14.89 -15.56 8.44
CA HIS A 327 -15.63 -14.31 8.28
C HIS A 327 -14.72 -13.29 7.61
N CYS A 328 -15.11 -12.75 6.46
CA CYS A 328 -14.28 -11.80 5.73
C CYS A 328 -15.10 -10.76 4.97
N ALA A 329 -14.50 -9.58 4.76
CA ALA A 329 -15.08 -8.46 4.05
C ALA A 329 -14.02 -7.68 3.27
N LEU A 330 -14.43 -7.04 2.18
CA LEU A 330 -13.67 -5.99 1.50
C LEU A 330 -14.29 -4.65 1.87
N ILE A 331 -13.47 -3.71 2.34
CA ILE A 331 -13.91 -2.42 2.88
C ILE A 331 -13.17 -1.29 2.14
N PRO A 332 -13.86 -0.29 1.58
CA PRO A 332 -13.21 0.94 1.13
C PRO A 332 -12.81 1.77 2.37
N LEU A 333 -11.54 1.66 2.79
CA LEU A 333 -11.07 2.33 4.01
C LEU A 333 -10.38 3.66 3.75
N PHE A 334 -9.74 3.83 2.59
CA PHE A 334 -9.01 5.05 2.27
C PHE A 334 -9.75 5.83 1.19
N ASP A 335 -9.66 7.15 1.22
CA ASP A 335 -10.06 7.96 0.09
C ASP A 335 -9.11 7.65 -1.10
N PRO A 336 -9.66 7.26 -2.27
CA PRO A 336 -8.87 6.89 -3.44
C PRO A 336 -7.98 8.04 -3.98
N LEU A 337 -8.30 9.31 -3.67
CA LEU A 337 -7.46 10.46 -4.00
C LEU A 337 -6.19 10.53 -3.15
N PHE A 338 -6.24 10.06 -1.91
CA PHE A 338 -5.06 9.97 -1.03
C PHE A 338 -4.29 8.67 -1.25
N SER A 339 -4.99 7.55 -1.40
CA SER A 339 -4.40 6.25 -1.69
C SER A 339 -5.26 5.51 -2.72
N PRO A 340 -4.76 5.29 -3.96
CA PRO A 340 -5.50 4.51 -4.95
C PRO A 340 -5.68 3.04 -4.53
N ARG A 341 -5.03 2.63 -3.43
CA ARG A 341 -5.23 1.35 -2.76
C ARG A 341 -6.19 1.54 -1.60
N ASN A 342 -7.44 1.84 -1.93
CA ASN A 342 -8.48 2.15 -0.96
C ASN A 342 -9.13 0.93 -0.31
N LEU A 343 -9.09 -0.23 -0.97
CA LEU A 343 -9.75 -1.43 -0.48
C LEU A 343 -8.87 -2.24 0.48
N VAL A 344 -9.45 -2.59 1.63
CA VAL A 344 -8.84 -3.44 2.66
C VAL A 344 -9.60 -4.75 2.75
N LEU A 345 -8.88 -5.87 2.65
CA LEU A 345 -9.42 -7.19 2.92
C LEU A 345 -9.23 -7.50 4.41
N VAL A 346 -10.34 -7.72 5.10
CA VAL A 346 -10.36 -8.09 6.51
C VAL A 346 -10.92 -9.49 6.66
N ALA A 347 -10.29 -10.32 7.49
CA ALA A 347 -10.83 -11.61 7.86
C ALA A 347 -10.55 -11.96 9.32
N ALA A 348 -11.47 -12.67 9.96
CA ALA A 348 -11.35 -13.09 11.35
C ALA A 348 -11.99 -14.47 11.58
N ARG A 349 -11.58 -15.10 12.68
CA ARG A 349 -12.17 -16.35 13.18
C ARG A 349 -13.50 -16.12 13.92
N THR A 350 -13.84 -14.87 14.20
CA THR A 350 -15.10 -14.44 14.84
C THR A 350 -15.90 -13.56 13.86
N PRO A 351 -17.22 -13.44 14.05
CA PRO A 351 -18.04 -12.57 13.21
C PRO A 351 -17.54 -11.12 13.19
N LEU A 352 -17.51 -10.51 12.01
CA LEU A 352 -16.99 -9.15 11.81
C LEU A 352 -18.01 -8.03 12.10
N GLY A 353 -19.27 -8.36 12.44
CA GLY A 353 -20.35 -7.35 12.58
C GLY A 353 -19.97 -6.17 13.48
N ALA A 354 -19.44 -6.42 14.67
CA ALA A 354 -19.00 -5.37 15.59
C ALA A 354 -17.76 -4.58 15.12
N VAL A 355 -16.91 -5.19 14.28
CA VAL A 355 -15.72 -4.54 13.72
C VAL A 355 -16.13 -3.55 12.63
N LEU A 356 -17.09 -3.95 11.79
CA LEU A 356 -17.57 -3.19 10.63
C LEU A 356 -18.58 -2.11 11.00
N ALA A 357 -19.38 -2.31 12.06
CA ALA A 357 -20.40 -1.36 12.49
C ALA A 357 -19.79 0.04 12.75
N GLY A 358 -20.15 1.03 11.94
CA GLY A 358 -19.66 2.41 12.07
C GLY A 358 -18.29 2.66 11.43
N LEU A 359 -17.85 1.85 10.46
CA LEU A 359 -16.85 2.27 9.48
C LEU A 359 -17.49 3.04 8.30
N ASP A 360 -18.81 2.94 8.14
CA ASP A 360 -19.59 3.58 7.06
C ASP A 360 -19.91 5.08 7.34
N GLY A 361 -19.20 5.73 8.27
CA GLY A 361 -19.64 7.00 8.89
C GLY A 361 -18.89 8.28 8.52
N ASP A 362 -17.86 8.23 7.67
CA ASP A 362 -17.02 9.40 7.35
C ASP A 362 -17.25 9.97 5.92
N GLU A 363 -18.35 9.60 5.26
CA GLU A 363 -18.74 10.12 3.93
C GLU A 363 -20.10 10.84 3.97
N ASP A 364 -20.30 11.84 4.85
CA ASP A 364 -21.18 12.99 4.56
C ASP A 364 -21.08 14.09 5.64
N SER A 365 -20.21 15.07 5.44
CA SER A 365 -20.34 16.38 6.11
C SER A 365 -19.71 17.44 5.22
N GLY A 366 -20.40 17.75 4.13
CA GLY A 366 -19.95 18.73 3.16
C GLY A 366 -21.05 19.29 2.27
N GLU A 367 -22.32 19.23 2.66
CA GLU A 367 -23.39 20.04 2.08
C GLU A 367 -23.97 20.92 3.18
N ASP A 368 -23.44 22.13 3.31
CA ASP A 368 -24.15 23.21 4.01
C ASP A 368 -25.03 23.92 2.97
N SER A 369 -26.30 23.52 3.01
CA SER A 369 -27.41 24.20 2.37
C SER A 369 -27.62 25.57 3.02
N GLY A 370 -27.20 26.65 2.34
CA GLY A 370 -27.63 28.01 2.65
C GLY A 370 -28.66 28.48 1.61
N GLU A 371 -29.88 27.95 1.67
CA GLU A 371 -31.06 28.63 1.12
C GLU A 371 -31.49 29.71 2.12
N ASP A 372 -31.15 30.97 1.86
CA ASP A 372 -31.86 32.11 2.43
C ASP A 372 -32.70 32.76 1.33
N GLY A 373 -33.98 32.35 1.30
CA GLY A 373 -35.04 33.11 0.66
C GLY A 373 -35.35 34.34 1.49
N SER A 374 -35.28 35.52 0.88
CA SER A 374 -35.97 36.72 1.35
C SER A 374 -36.80 37.29 0.21
N GLU A 375 -38.07 36.90 0.18
CA GLU A 375 -39.13 37.73 -0.36
C GLU A 375 -39.39 38.84 0.67
N ASP A 376 -39.20 40.10 0.27
CA ASP A 376 -40.01 41.20 0.77
C ASP A 376 -40.21 42.17 -0.39
N GLY A 377 -41.48 42.35 -0.74
CA GLY A 377 -41.91 43.31 -1.73
C GLY A 377 -42.09 44.70 -1.13
N ASP A 378 -42.19 45.63 -2.07
CA ASP A 378 -43.05 46.81 -2.06
C ASP A 378 -42.42 48.21 -1.89
N SER A 379 -42.90 49.06 -2.79
CA SER A 379 -43.01 50.52 -2.77
C SER A 379 -41.81 51.40 -3.10
N GLY A 380 -41.99 52.20 -4.16
CA GLY A 380 -41.75 53.64 -4.05
C GLY A 380 -40.83 54.28 -5.08
N GLU A 381 -41.47 54.90 -6.07
CA GLU A 381 -41.01 55.99 -6.97
C GLU A 381 -40.09 55.68 -8.16
#